data_AF-X1HE98-F1
#
_entry.id   AF-X1HE98-F1
#
_cell.length_a   1.000
_cell.length_b   1.000
_cell.length_c   1.000
_cell.angle_alpha   90.00
_cell.angle_beta   90.00
_cell.angle_gamma   90.00
#
_symmetry.space_group_name_H-M   'P 1'
#
loop_
_entity.id
_entity.type
_entity.pdbx_description
1 polymer ?
#
loop_
_entity_poly.entity_id
_entity_poly.type
_entity_poly.pdbx_seq_one_letter_code
_entity_poly.pdbx_strand_id
1 'polypeptide(L)' 'EFELGGEEFLAKIADETSATTEDEVLEFITKAGHPVCSLEPMF' A
#
# COMPACT_ATOMS: atom_id res chain seq x y z
N GLU A 1 14.07 6.43 13.69
CA GLU A 1 13.64 5.09 13.23
C GLU A 1 12.32 5.24 12.49
N PHE A 2 12.06 4.42 11.48
CA PHE A 2 10.77 4.46 10.79
C PHE A 2 9.77 3.57 11.55
N GLU A 3 8.79 4.20 12.20
CA GLU A 3 7.88 3.57 13.18
C GLU A 3 6.86 2.59 12.54
N LEU A 4 6.72 2.61 11.21
CA LEU A 4 5.74 1.82 10.42
C LEU A 4 6.33 0.57 9.76
N GLY A 5 7.51 0.10 10.18
CA GLY A 5 8.21 -1.03 9.54
C GLY A 5 9.21 -0.60 8.45
N GLY A 6 9.50 0.70 8.35
CA GLY A 6 10.59 1.23 7.53
C GLY A 6 10.53 0.85 6.05
N GLU A 7 11.61 0.25 5.55
CA GLU A 7 11.76 -0.09 4.14
C GLU A 7 10.70 -1.09 3.65
N GLU A 8 10.21 -1.98 4.53
CA GLU A 8 9.14 -2.92 4.17
C GLU A 8 7.81 -2.22 3.93
N PHE A 9 7.56 -1.08 4.58
CA PHE A 9 6.36 -0.29 4.32
C PHE A 9 6.44 0.40 2.97
N LEU A 10 7.61 0.93 2.61
CA LEU A 10 7.84 1.56 1.31
C LEU A 10 7.61 0.59 0.16
N ALA A 11 8.03 -0.68 0.32
CA ALA A 11 7.81 -1.72 -0.69
C ALA A 11 6.33 -2.10 -0.91
N LYS A 12 5.43 -1.71 0.01
CA LYS A 12 3.99 -1.97 -0.10
C LYS A 12 3.21 -0.82 -0.74
N ILE A 13 3.86 0.31 -1.01
CA ILE A 13 3.24 1.48 -1.64
C ILE A 13 3.35 1.31 -3.16
N ALA A 14 2.21 1.39 -3.85
CA ALA A 14 2.21 1.43 -5.30
C ALA A 14 2.75 2.77 -5.80
N ASP A 15 3.62 2.73 -6.80
CA ASP A 15 4.14 3.87 -7.53
C ASP A 15 3.73 3.82 -9.02
N GLU A 16 4.13 4.81 -9.80
CA GLU A 16 3.83 4.90 -11.24
C GLU A 16 4.41 3.75 -12.09
N THR A 17 5.34 2.98 -11.53
CA THR A 17 5.94 1.81 -12.20
C THR A 17 5.22 0.51 -11.84
N SER A 18 4.52 0.50 -10.71
CA SER A 18 3.83 -0.66 -10.14
C SER A 18 2.36 -0.72 -10.56
N ALA A 19 1.68 0.43 -10.62
CA ALA A 19 0.29 0.52 -11.03
C ALA A 19 -0.05 1.95 -11.50
N THR A 20 -0.92 2.07 -12.50
CA THR A 20 -1.30 3.39 -13.07
C THR A 20 -2.80 3.68 -13.02
N THR A 21 -3.58 2.69 -12.61
CA THR A 21 -5.04 2.80 -12.48
C THR A 21 -5.50 2.41 -11.08
N GLU A 22 -6.66 2.89 -10.67
CA GLU A 22 -7.22 2.64 -9.33
C GLU A 22 -7.39 1.13 -9.05
N ASP A 23 -7.87 0.38 -10.04
CA ASP A 23 -8.05 -1.08 -9.91
C ASP A 23 -6.71 -1.81 -9.73
N GLU A 24 -5.68 -1.44 -10.49
CA GLU A 24 -4.33 -2.01 -10.36
C GLU A 24 -3.71 -1.67 -9.00
N VAL A 25 -3.88 -0.43 -8.52
CA VAL A 25 -3.41 0.01 -7.21
C VAL A 25 -4.10 -0.80 -6.12
N LEU A 26 -5.42 -1.00 -6.22
CA LEU A 26 -6.18 -1.76 -5.23
C LEU A 26 -5.73 -3.22 -5.17
N GLU A 27 -5.48 -3.86 -6.31
CA GLU A 27 -4.94 -5.22 -6.37
C GLU A 27 -3.55 -5.29 -5.74
N PHE A 28 -2.68 -4.32 -6.05
CA PHE A 28 -1.31 -4.24 -5.53
C PHE A 28 -1.28 -4.13 -4.00
N ILE A 29 -1.98 -3.14 -3.43
CA ILE A 29 -1.96 -2.89 -1.98
C ILE A 29 -2.60 -4.05 -1.20
N THR A 30 -3.62 -4.70 -1.78
CA THR A 30 -4.27 -5.87 -1.17
C THR A 30 -3.33 -7.07 -1.15
N LYS A 31 -2.63 -7.34 -2.26
CA LYS A 31 -1.66 -8.44 -2.36
C LYS A 31 -0.43 -8.21 -1.47
N ALA A 32 0.02 -6.97 -1.35
CA ALA A 32 1.17 -6.58 -0.53
C ALA A 32 0.85 -6.57 0.98
N GLY A 33 -0.42 -6.74 1.36
CA GLY A 33 -0.85 -6.64 2.76
C GLY A 33 -0.56 -5.25 3.32
N HIS A 34 -0.90 -4.21 2.57
CA HIS A 34 -0.72 -2.83 2.98
C HIS A 34 -1.61 -2.55 4.21
N PRO A 35 -1.08 -1.90 5.27
CA PRO A 35 -1.82 -1.71 6.52
C PRO A 35 -3.15 -0.96 6.34
N VAL A 36 -3.28 -0.14 5.30
CA VAL A 36 -4.52 0.58 4.96
C VAL A 36 -5.74 -0.34 4.81
N CYS A 37 -5.54 -1.59 4.38
CA CYS A 37 -6.63 -2.56 4.21
C CYS A 37 -7.25 -3.01 5.54
N SER A 38 -6.58 -2.76 6.68
CA SER A 38 -7.06 -3.13 8.03
C SER A 38 -7.35 -1.92 8.92
N LEU A 39 -7.19 -0.70 8.40
CA LEU A 39 -7.51 0.53 9.13
C LEU A 39 -8.98 0.87 9.00
N GLU A 40 -9.48 1.65 9.95
CA GLU A 40 -10.83 2.20 9.83
C GLU A 40 -10.94 3.06 8.56
N PRO A 41 -12.06 2.99 7.82
CA PRO A 41 -12.31 3.85 6.68
C PRO A 41 -12.19 5.32 7.08
N MET A 42 -11.53 6.13 6.24
CA MET A 42 -11.44 7.57 6.48
C MET A 42 -12.76 8.32 6.26
N PHE A 43 -13.72 7.71 5.54
CA PHE A 43 -15.00 8.32 5.15
C PHE A 43 -16.16 7.32 5.26
#